data_AF-A0A3R7RDH4-F1
#
_entry.id   AF-A0A3R7RDH4-F1
#
_cell.length_a   1.000
_cell.length_b   1.000
_cell.length_c   1.000
_cell.angle_alpha   90.00
_cell.angle_beta   90.00
_cell.angle_gamma   90.00
#
_symmetry.space_group_name_H-M   'P 1'
#
loop_
_entity.id
_entity.type
_entity.pdbx_description
1 polymer ?
#
loop_
_entity_poly.entity_id
_entity_poly.type
_entity_poly.pdbx_seq_one_letter_code
_entity_poly.pdbx_strand_id
1 'polypeptide(L)'
;FKDSRIRILTRAHRGVTESSIEAIRVARAPLIARMDADDISHPNRLALQEDFLSSHSQFSAVSGQVRLLTPVGEGMQRYVDWVNSLKNAEDIARGRFVECPVIQPSMMVRRAALDEVSGYRRCEWAEDHDLFLRMLRRKMLIGKVDDLVLSWRDGLGRLTRRHPSYAEQQVWKMKAHHLSLEERVTERGVAICGAGPIGKRLARLLQVEGVQVNGFFEVNPRRVGERISGAEVAGPAEFGRRWRDSTLIGAVGIPGGRETVRKLAVDQGYQEGEDFWCCC
;
A
#
# COMPACT_ATOMS: atom_id res chain seq x y z
N PHE A 1 22.28 12.00 26.14
CA PHE A 1 23.13 11.14 25.29
C PHE A 1 24.47 11.84 25.12
N LYS A 2 25.59 11.11 25.15
CA LYS A 2 26.96 11.66 24.99
C LYS A 2 27.57 11.41 23.59
N ASP A 3 26.83 10.73 22.70
CA ASP A 3 27.28 10.42 21.34
C ASP A 3 27.04 11.61 20.40
N SER A 4 28.09 12.09 19.72
CA SER A 4 28.05 13.26 18.83
C SER A 4 27.23 13.02 17.55
N ARG A 5 26.95 11.76 17.20
CA ARG A 5 26.10 11.39 16.07
C ARG A 5 24.62 11.58 16.39
N ILE A 6 24.25 11.68 17.67
CA ILE A 6 22.87 11.78 18.13
C ILE A 6 22.51 13.25 18.32
N ARG A 7 21.49 13.71 17.60
CA ARG A 7 20.87 15.03 17.79
C ARG A 7 19.43 14.83 18.24
N ILE A 8 19.10 15.36 19.42
CA ILE A 8 17.74 15.28 19.99
C ILE A 8 17.02 16.57 19.68
N LEU A 9 15.85 16.47 19.06
CA LEU A 9 14.92 17.58 18.90
C LEU A 9 13.78 17.43 19.91
N THR A 10 13.54 18.46 20.71
CA THR A 10 12.48 18.45 21.73
C THR A 10 11.48 19.54 21.44
N ARG A 11 10.19 19.20 21.55
CA ARG A 11 9.05 20.11 21.33
C ARG A 11 7.78 19.56 21.98
N ALA A 12 6.72 20.36 21.99
CA ALA A 12 5.38 19.90 22.35
C ALA A 12 4.85 18.82 21.39
N HIS A 13 4.01 17.91 21.90
CA HIS A 13 3.45 16.81 21.11
C HIS A 13 2.61 17.33 19.92
N ARG A 14 2.92 16.84 18.70
CA ARG A 14 2.20 17.16 17.46
C ARG A 14 1.93 15.94 16.58
N GLY A 15 2.00 14.73 17.16
CA GLY A 15 1.83 13.48 16.42
C GLY A 15 3.06 13.04 15.61
N VAL A 16 2.95 11.84 15.02
CA VAL A 16 4.04 11.15 14.30
C VAL A 16 4.39 11.86 12.99
N THR A 17 3.40 12.26 12.20
CA THR A 17 3.60 12.92 10.90
C THR A 17 4.44 14.17 11.02
N GLU A 18 4.09 15.07 11.94
CA GLU A 18 4.83 16.31 12.16
C GLU A 18 6.25 16.05 12.68
N SER A 19 6.44 14.95 13.40
CA SER A 19 7.75 14.60 13.96
C SER A 19 8.66 14.06 12.86
N SER A 20 8.11 13.26 11.96
CA SER A 20 8.78 12.78 10.75
C SER A 20 9.17 13.93 9.81
N ILE A 21 8.27 14.88 9.56
CA ILE A 21 8.54 16.07 8.73
C ILE A 21 9.72 16.86 9.29
N GLU A 22 9.71 17.15 10.59
CA GLU A 22 10.77 17.92 11.23
C GLU A 22 12.10 17.16 11.26
N ALA A 23 12.08 15.85 11.54
CA ALA A 23 13.27 15.01 11.52
C ALA A 23 13.92 14.97 10.13
N ILE A 24 13.13 14.83 9.06
CA ILE A 24 13.63 14.85 7.67
C ILE A 24 14.23 16.20 7.32
N ARG A 25 13.60 17.29 7.75
CA ARG A 25 14.07 18.67 7.50
C ARG A 25 15.45 18.93 8.12
N VAL A 26 15.73 18.40 9.31
CA VAL A 26 17.03 18.62 9.98
C VAL A 26 18.10 17.59 9.63
N ALA A 27 17.69 16.45 9.06
CA ALA A 27 18.62 15.43 8.60
C ALA A 27 19.49 16.02 7.48
N ARG A 28 20.74 15.57 7.37
CA ARG A 28 21.72 16.09 6.40
C ARG A 28 22.18 15.06 5.37
N ALA A 29 21.95 13.79 5.65
CA ALA A 29 22.34 12.71 4.76
C ALA A 29 21.45 12.68 3.50
N PRO A 30 21.99 12.19 2.37
CA PRO A 30 21.22 11.95 1.15
C PRO A 30 20.30 10.73 1.29
N LEU A 31 20.57 9.83 2.23
CA LEU A 31 19.73 8.69 2.59
C LEU A 31 19.07 8.92 3.94
N ILE A 32 17.77 8.64 4.02
CA ILE A 32 16.96 8.72 5.24
C ILE A 32 16.50 7.31 5.62
N ALA A 33 16.94 6.82 6.77
CA ALA A 33 16.40 5.60 7.37
C ALA A 33 15.31 5.97 8.39
N ARG A 34 14.10 5.44 8.21
CA ARG A 34 12.99 5.65 9.15
C ARG A 34 13.04 4.59 10.24
N MET A 35 12.80 4.98 11.49
CA MET A 35 12.80 4.07 12.63
C MET A 35 11.78 4.57 13.67
N ASP A 36 10.97 3.65 14.19
CA ASP A 36 10.06 3.92 15.31
C ASP A 36 10.77 3.67 16.64
N ALA A 37 10.35 4.37 17.69
CA ALA A 37 11.08 4.43 18.96
C ALA A 37 10.97 3.16 19.81
N ASP A 38 10.01 2.28 19.52
CA ASP A 38 9.71 1.06 20.27
C ASP A 38 10.18 -0.23 19.59
N ASP A 39 10.78 -0.12 18.41
CA ASP A 39 11.30 -1.23 17.61
C ASP A 39 12.79 -1.52 17.87
N ILE A 40 13.29 -2.65 17.35
CA ILE A 40 14.71 -3.01 17.38
C ILE A 40 15.24 -3.08 15.94
N SER A 41 16.16 -2.16 15.61
CA SER A 41 16.92 -2.22 14.37
C SER A 41 17.99 -3.29 14.47
N HIS A 42 18.11 -4.14 13.45
CA HIS A 42 19.20 -5.12 13.41
C HIS A 42 20.55 -4.43 13.11
N PRO A 43 21.68 -4.95 13.63
CA PRO A 43 22.97 -4.26 13.60
C PRO A 43 23.44 -3.85 12.21
N ASN A 44 23.23 -4.71 11.20
CA ASN A 44 23.73 -4.50 9.83
C ASN A 44 22.72 -3.79 8.92
N ARG A 45 21.53 -3.40 9.43
CA ARG A 45 20.45 -2.83 8.62
C ARG A 45 20.93 -1.67 7.74
N LEU A 46 21.61 -0.69 8.34
CA LEU A 46 21.99 0.53 7.62
C LEU A 46 22.98 0.24 6.50
N ALA A 47 23.98 -0.62 6.75
CA ALA A 47 24.95 -1.04 5.76
C ALA A 47 24.28 -1.77 4.59
N LEU A 48 23.46 -2.79 4.87
CA LEU A 48 22.74 -3.56 3.84
C LEU A 48 21.87 -2.66 2.94
N GLN A 49 21.18 -1.69 3.52
CA GLN A 49 20.29 -0.80 2.80
C GLN A 49 21.04 0.29 2.01
N GLU A 50 22.13 0.81 2.56
CA GLU A 50 23.03 1.72 1.84
C GLU A 50 23.69 1.01 0.66
N ASP A 51 24.23 -0.20 0.86
CA ASP A 51 24.88 -1.01 -0.17
C ASP A 51 23.90 -1.32 -1.31
N PHE A 52 22.65 -1.65 -0.98
CA PHE A 52 21.60 -1.86 -1.97
C PHE A 52 21.36 -0.58 -2.80
N LEU A 53 21.15 0.57 -2.15
CA LEU A 53 20.85 1.82 -2.86
C LEU A 53 22.07 2.36 -3.61
N SER A 54 23.28 2.19 -3.10
CA SER A 54 24.49 2.61 -3.81
C SER A 54 24.72 1.79 -5.07
N SER A 55 24.43 0.48 -5.02
CA SER A 55 24.59 -0.44 -6.15
C SER A 55 23.45 -0.37 -7.17
N HIS A 56 22.29 0.19 -6.81
CA HIS A 56 21.10 0.24 -7.66
C HIS A 56 20.51 1.66 -7.71
N SER A 57 21.04 2.50 -8.59
CA SER A 57 20.65 3.91 -8.73
C SER A 57 19.19 4.12 -9.14
N GLN A 58 18.57 3.14 -9.80
CA GLN A 58 17.16 3.18 -10.23
C GLN A 58 16.15 3.06 -9.08
N PHE A 59 16.59 2.61 -7.89
CA PHE A 59 15.71 2.49 -6.73
C PHE A 59 15.67 3.78 -5.93
N SER A 60 14.46 4.23 -5.61
CA SER A 60 14.19 5.41 -4.78
C SER A 60 14.24 5.08 -3.29
N ALA A 61 13.83 3.86 -2.92
CA ALA A 61 13.82 3.37 -1.55
C ALA A 61 14.14 1.87 -1.50
N VAL A 62 14.47 1.40 -0.31
CA VAL A 62 14.66 -0.02 0.00
C VAL A 62 14.08 -0.33 1.38
N SER A 63 13.46 -1.49 1.52
CA SER A 63 13.01 -2.07 2.79
C SER A 63 13.77 -3.36 3.07
N GLY A 64 13.44 -4.08 4.13
CA GLY A 64 13.98 -5.42 4.36
C GLY A 64 12.95 -6.33 5.02
N GLN A 65 13.34 -7.57 5.33
CA GLN A 65 12.46 -8.48 6.05
C GLN A 65 12.26 -7.99 7.50
N VAL A 66 11.08 -8.29 8.04
CA VAL A 66 10.66 -7.88 9.38
C VAL A 66 10.15 -9.10 10.15
N ARG A 67 10.41 -9.16 11.45
CA ARG A 67 9.76 -10.11 12.37
C ARG A 67 8.99 -9.37 13.45
N LEU A 68 7.91 -9.96 13.95
CA LEU A 68 7.17 -9.40 15.07
C LEU A 68 7.85 -9.70 16.40
N LEU A 69 7.85 -8.70 17.28
CA LEU A 69 8.01 -8.88 18.72
C LEU A 69 6.60 -8.86 19.32
N THR A 70 6.32 -9.80 20.23
CA THR A 70 5.06 -9.86 21.00
C THR A 70 3.78 -9.80 20.14
N PRO A 71 3.58 -10.71 19.17
CA PRO A 71 2.43 -10.65 18.26
C PRO A 71 1.09 -10.68 19.02
N VAL A 72 0.23 -9.71 18.75
CA VAL A 72 -1.12 -9.62 19.33
C VAL A 72 -2.11 -10.23 18.34
N GLY A 73 -2.07 -11.56 18.24
CA GLY A 73 -2.93 -12.36 17.37
C GLY A 73 -2.37 -12.59 15.96
N GLU A 74 -3.07 -13.41 15.19
CA GLU A 74 -2.59 -13.92 13.90
C GLU A 74 -2.67 -12.91 12.75
N GLY A 75 -3.54 -11.89 12.85
CA GLY A 75 -3.76 -10.93 11.76
C GLY A 75 -2.49 -10.15 11.41
N MET A 76 -1.75 -9.69 12.42
CA MET A 76 -0.49 -8.98 12.22
C MET A 76 0.59 -9.92 11.67
N GLN A 77 0.62 -11.17 12.11
CA GLN A 77 1.56 -12.16 11.59
C GLN A 77 1.31 -12.41 10.11
N ARG A 78 0.05 -12.62 9.68
CA ARG A 78 -0.30 -12.76 8.26
C ARG A 78 0.09 -11.55 7.43
N TYR A 79 -0.06 -10.34 7.97
CA TYR A 79 0.39 -9.12 7.30
C TYR A 79 1.91 -9.08 7.13
N VAL A 80 2.68 -9.41 8.17
CA VAL A 80 4.15 -9.46 8.08
C VAL A 80 4.62 -10.55 7.12
N ASP A 81 4.01 -11.73 7.15
CA ASP A 81 4.31 -12.83 6.22
C ASP A 81 4.03 -12.42 4.78
N TRP A 82 2.91 -11.73 4.54
CA TRP A 82 2.58 -11.17 3.23
C TRP A 82 3.59 -10.09 2.79
N VAL A 83 3.93 -9.12 3.64
CA VAL A 83 4.95 -8.10 3.30
C VAL A 83 6.28 -8.77 3.00
N ASN A 84 6.70 -9.77 3.77
CA ASN A 84 7.95 -10.51 3.57
C ASN A 84 7.96 -11.38 2.30
N SER A 85 6.80 -11.74 1.76
CA SER A 85 6.70 -12.47 0.50
C SER A 85 6.84 -11.58 -0.73
N LEU A 86 6.66 -10.25 -0.60
CA LEU A 86 6.95 -9.29 -1.67
C LEU A 86 8.48 -9.15 -1.82
N LYS A 87 9.07 -9.75 -2.86
CA LYS A 87 10.53 -9.87 -2.99
C LYS A 87 11.18 -8.78 -3.82
N ASN A 88 10.44 -8.21 -4.76
CA ASN A 88 10.97 -7.23 -5.70
C ASN A 88 10.05 -6.00 -5.84
N ALA A 89 10.50 -5.00 -6.62
CA ALA A 89 9.76 -3.77 -6.84
C ALA A 89 8.40 -4.00 -7.52
N GLU A 90 8.29 -5.00 -8.40
CA GLU A 90 7.03 -5.33 -9.07
C GLU A 90 6.02 -5.90 -8.06
N ASP A 91 6.43 -6.81 -7.18
CA ASP A 91 5.59 -7.36 -6.11
C ASP A 91 5.06 -6.23 -5.20
N ILE A 92 5.95 -5.33 -4.78
CA ILE A 92 5.61 -4.17 -3.94
C ILE A 92 4.63 -3.24 -4.68
N ALA A 93 4.89 -2.96 -5.95
CA ALA A 93 4.05 -2.10 -6.77
C ALA A 93 2.65 -2.69 -7.02
N ARG A 94 2.54 -4.00 -7.26
CA ARG A 94 1.27 -4.73 -7.43
C ARG A 94 0.48 -4.85 -6.12
N GLY A 95 1.19 -5.02 -5.00
CA GLY A 95 0.59 -5.14 -3.67
C GLY A 95 0.01 -3.85 -3.09
N ARG A 96 0.23 -2.69 -3.72
CA ARG A 96 0.01 -1.37 -3.11
C ARG A 96 -1.42 -1.05 -2.68
N PHE A 97 -2.41 -1.67 -3.34
CA PHE A 97 -3.83 -1.50 -2.99
C PHE A 97 -4.40 -2.68 -2.17
N VAL A 98 -3.64 -3.76 -1.98
CA VAL A 98 -4.02 -4.88 -1.12
C VAL A 98 -3.92 -4.45 0.35
N GLU A 99 -2.71 -4.10 0.77
CA GLU A 99 -2.38 -3.52 2.08
C GLU A 99 -1.16 -2.59 1.90
N CYS A 100 -0.66 -1.98 2.98
CA CYS A 100 0.59 -1.22 2.90
C CYS A 100 1.77 -2.18 2.59
N PRO A 101 2.42 -2.10 1.42
CA PRO A 101 3.38 -3.14 1.00
C PRO A 101 4.76 -3.00 1.66
N VAL A 102 4.95 -1.97 2.50
CA VAL A 102 6.22 -1.65 3.15
C VAL A 102 5.95 -1.31 4.61
N ILE A 103 6.64 -1.99 5.51
CA ILE A 103 6.63 -1.64 6.93
C ILE A 103 7.51 -0.40 7.12
N GLN A 104 6.91 0.76 7.37
CA GLN A 104 7.58 2.06 7.47
C GLN A 104 8.90 2.06 8.26
N PRO A 105 8.99 1.52 9.49
CA PRO A 105 10.23 1.54 10.26
C PRO A 105 11.34 0.64 9.69
N SER A 106 11.08 -0.15 8.64
CA SER A 106 12.11 -0.91 7.92
C SER A 106 12.66 -0.18 6.69
N MET A 107 12.13 1.00 6.32
CA MET A 107 12.52 1.71 5.09
C MET A 107 13.82 2.53 5.25
N MET A 108 14.65 2.52 4.21
CA MET A 108 15.60 3.57 3.86
C MET A 108 15.25 4.17 2.50
N VAL A 109 15.31 5.48 2.35
CA VAL A 109 14.87 6.19 1.14
C VAL A 109 15.83 7.31 0.76
N ARG A 110 16.00 7.56 -0.54
CA ARG A 110 16.72 8.73 -1.03
C ARG A 110 15.94 9.99 -0.68
N ARG A 111 16.62 10.99 -0.11
CA ARG A 111 16.05 12.30 0.17
C ARG A 111 15.38 12.91 -1.06
N ALA A 112 16.06 12.87 -2.22
CA ALA A 112 15.53 13.43 -3.46
C ALA A 112 14.18 12.79 -3.86
N ALA A 113 13.99 11.49 -3.60
CA ALA A 113 12.73 10.82 -3.88
C ALA A 113 11.62 11.26 -2.91
N LEU A 114 11.95 11.51 -1.64
CA LEU A 114 10.99 12.12 -0.70
C LEU A 114 10.60 13.53 -1.17
N ASP A 115 11.57 14.34 -1.58
CA ASP A 115 11.32 15.71 -2.01
C ASP A 115 10.41 15.77 -3.24
N GLU A 116 10.59 14.87 -4.21
CA GLU A 116 9.78 14.78 -5.43
C GLU A 116 8.29 14.45 -5.17
N VAL A 117 7.99 13.77 -4.06
CA VAL A 117 6.61 13.47 -3.64
C VAL A 117 6.12 14.35 -2.50
N SER A 118 6.89 15.36 -2.08
CA SER A 118 6.59 16.23 -0.93
C SER A 118 6.56 15.50 0.43
N GLY A 119 7.34 14.43 0.58
CA GLY A 119 7.61 13.75 1.85
C GLY A 119 6.35 13.26 2.58
N TYR A 120 6.41 13.25 3.91
CA TYR A 120 5.22 13.05 4.75
C TYR A 120 4.36 14.31 4.76
N ARG A 121 3.05 14.13 4.75
CA ARG A 121 2.07 15.23 4.80
C ARG A 121 0.94 14.87 5.76
N ARG A 122 0.23 15.89 6.25
CA ARG A 122 -1.02 15.68 6.98
C ARG A 122 -2.09 15.18 6.02
N CYS A 123 -2.73 14.08 6.36
CA CYS A 123 -3.87 13.50 5.65
C CYS A 123 -4.85 12.88 6.64
N GLU A 124 -6.06 12.58 6.19
CA GLU A 124 -7.08 11.97 7.05
C GLU A 124 -6.85 10.46 7.29
N TRP A 125 -5.93 9.84 6.54
CA TRP A 125 -5.54 8.44 6.60
C TRP A 125 -4.08 8.25 7.00
N ALA A 126 -3.62 7.00 7.06
CA ALA A 126 -2.25 6.62 7.44
C ALA A 126 -1.19 7.32 6.56
N GLU A 127 -0.27 8.05 7.21
CA GLU A 127 0.68 8.92 6.52
C GLU A 127 1.78 8.16 5.77
N ASP A 128 2.07 6.94 6.21
CA ASP A 128 3.05 6.06 5.62
C ASP A 128 2.51 5.38 4.35
N HIS A 129 1.30 4.83 4.41
CA HIS A 129 0.66 4.23 3.23
C HIS A 129 0.39 5.30 2.16
N ASP A 130 -0.03 6.51 2.55
CA ASP A 130 -0.14 7.65 1.63
C ASP A 130 1.19 7.97 0.91
N LEU A 131 2.30 7.98 1.65
CA LEU A 131 3.63 8.20 1.09
C LEU A 131 3.98 7.12 0.05
N PHE A 132 3.81 5.85 0.40
CA PHE A 132 4.14 4.76 -0.52
C PHE A 132 3.26 4.78 -1.77
N LEU A 133 1.96 5.06 -1.65
CA LEU A 133 1.07 5.19 -2.79
C LEU A 133 1.48 6.34 -3.71
N ARG A 134 1.88 7.49 -3.16
CA ARG A 134 2.40 8.62 -3.97
C ARG A 134 3.69 8.26 -4.70
N MET A 135 4.62 7.59 -4.03
CA MET A 135 5.88 7.13 -4.65
C MET A 135 5.61 6.15 -5.79
N LEU A 136 4.78 5.13 -5.54
CA LEU A 136 4.47 4.07 -6.52
C LEU A 136 3.67 4.60 -7.72
N ARG A 137 2.78 5.58 -7.53
CA ARG A 137 2.07 6.26 -8.63
C ARG A 137 3.02 7.02 -9.55
N ARG A 138 4.10 7.60 -9.00
CA ARG A 138 5.20 8.21 -9.76
C ARG A 138 6.17 7.18 -10.36
N LYS A 139 5.80 5.89 -10.34
CA LYS A 139 6.62 4.76 -10.84
C LYS A 139 7.99 4.65 -10.17
N MET A 140 8.14 5.19 -8.96
CA MET A 140 9.37 5.03 -8.18
C MET A 140 9.53 3.58 -7.74
N LEU A 141 10.74 3.05 -7.90
CA LEU A 141 11.05 1.67 -7.49
C LEU A 141 11.39 1.62 -6.01
N ILE A 142 10.71 0.73 -5.29
CA ILE A 142 11.00 0.38 -3.90
C ILE A 142 11.57 -1.04 -3.89
N GLY A 143 12.80 -1.18 -3.41
CA GLY A 143 13.49 -2.46 -3.31
C GLY A 143 13.25 -3.13 -1.97
N LYS A 144 13.78 -4.35 -1.86
CA LYS A 144 13.80 -5.10 -0.60
C LYS A 144 15.09 -5.90 -0.51
N VAL A 145 15.78 -5.80 0.61
CA VAL A 145 16.86 -6.72 0.95
C VAL A 145 16.29 -8.01 1.54
N ASP A 146 16.93 -9.14 1.26
CA ASP A 146 16.49 -10.44 1.77
C ASP A 146 16.76 -10.60 3.28
N ASP A 147 17.61 -9.77 3.87
CA ASP A 147 17.95 -9.81 5.28
C ASP A 147 16.83 -9.33 6.20
N LEU A 148 16.81 -9.89 7.40
CA LEU A 148 16.00 -9.38 8.51
C LEU A 148 16.61 -8.08 9.04
N VAL A 149 15.93 -6.95 8.81
CA VAL A 149 16.43 -5.62 9.18
C VAL A 149 15.76 -5.04 10.42
N LEU A 150 14.58 -5.55 10.80
CA LEU A 150 13.78 -5.01 11.89
C LEU A 150 13.11 -6.12 12.72
N SER A 151 13.16 -5.97 14.05
CA SER A 151 12.20 -6.63 14.94
C SER A 151 11.15 -5.60 15.37
N TRP A 152 9.93 -5.76 14.87
CA TRP A 152 8.84 -4.80 14.93
C TRP A 152 7.92 -5.10 16.10
N ARG A 153 7.73 -4.15 17.00
CA ARG A 153 6.89 -4.37 18.18
C ARG A 153 5.42 -4.37 17.81
N ASP A 154 4.71 -5.41 18.19
CA ASP A 154 3.26 -5.45 18.10
C ASP A 154 2.63 -5.28 19.49
N GLY A 155 1.91 -4.17 19.68
CA GLY A 155 1.33 -3.83 20.98
C GLY A 155 -0.06 -3.25 20.84
N LEU A 156 -0.87 -3.40 21.89
CA LEU A 156 -2.24 -2.84 21.93
C LEU A 156 -2.26 -1.31 21.85
N GLY A 157 -1.19 -0.64 22.31
CA GLY A 157 -1.07 0.81 22.34
C GLY A 157 -0.67 1.47 21.01
N ARG A 158 -0.46 0.69 19.93
CA ARG A 158 0.08 1.22 18.67
C ARG A 158 -0.90 2.15 17.96
N LEU A 159 -0.35 3.11 17.21
CA LEU A 159 -1.13 4.07 16.44
C LEU A 159 -2.06 3.38 15.45
N THR A 160 -1.58 2.32 14.78
CA THR A 160 -2.38 1.51 13.84
C THR A 160 -3.66 0.92 14.43
N ARG A 161 -3.76 0.78 15.77
CA ARG A 161 -4.96 0.28 16.46
C ARG A 161 -5.83 1.37 17.08
N ARG A 162 -5.23 2.50 17.44
CA ARG A 162 -5.89 3.53 18.27
C ARG A 162 -6.18 4.83 17.55
N HIS A 163 -5.42 5.15 16.51
CA HIS A 163 -5.51 6.44 15.85
C HIS A 163 -6.57 6.40 14.73
N PRO A 164 -7.51 7.36 14.69
CA PRO A 164 -8.61 7.36 13.71
C PRO A 164 -8.17 7.28 12.24
N SER A 165 -7.00 7.82 11.90
CA SER A 165 -6.43 7.75 10.55
C SER A 165 -6.14 6.32 10.05
N TYR A 166 -6.05 5.34 10.96
CA TYR A 166 -5.82 3.93 10.62
C TYR A 166 -7.11 3.11 10.69
N ALA A 167 -8.26 3.75 10.96
CA ALA A 167 -9.54 3.08 10.94
C ALA A 167 -9.84 2.51 9.55
N GLU A 168 -10.54 1.37 9.51
CA GLU A 168 -10.86 0.66 8.26
C GLU A 168 -11.48 1.59 7.20
N GLN A 169 -12.38 2.49 7.61
CA GLN A 169 -13.01 3.47 6.72
C GLN A 169 -11.99 4.39 6.04
N GLN A 170 -10.97 4.84 6.77
CA GLN A 170 -9.92 5.73 6.23
C GLN A 170 -8.99 4.98 5.27
N VAL A 171 -8.72 3.70 5.54
CA VAL A 171 -7.97 2.83 4.61
C VAL A 171 -8.72 2.70 3.28
N TRP A 172 -10.04 2.46 3.31
CA TRP A 172 -10.83 2.33 2.08
C TRP A 172 -10.96 3.65 1.31
N LYS A 173 -11.16 4.77 2.01
CA LYS A 173 -11.14 6.11 1.38
C LYS A 173 -9.81 6.40 0.70
N MET A 174 -8.70 6.14 1.40
CA MET A 174 -7.36 6.31 0.83
C MET A 174 -7.16 5.44 -0.41
N LYS A 175 -7.55 4.16 -0.37
CA LYS A 175 -7.47 3.28 -1.56
C LYS A 175 -8.28 3.84 -2.73
N ALA A 176 -9.53 4.25 -2.50
CA ALA A 176 -10.37 4.84 -3.54
C ALA A 176 -9.80 6.14 -4.10
N HIS A 177 -9.29 7.03 -3.23
CA HIS A 177 -8.64 8.27 -3.62
C HIS A 177 -7.38 8.04 -4.46
N HIS A 178 -6.49 7.13 -4.04
CA HIS A 178 -5.28 6.87 -4.83
C HIS A 178 -5.57 6.09 -6.12
N LEU A 179 -6.60 5.25 -6.14
CA LEU A 179 -7.10 4.63 -7.38
C LEU A 179 -7.67 5.66 -8.35
N SER A 180 -8.42 6.66 -7.87
CA SER A 180 -9.01 7.70 -8.74
C SER A 180 -7.97 8.58 -9.43
N LEU A 181 -6.73 8.57 -8.93
CA LEU A 181 -5.57 9.27 -9.49
C LEU A 181 -4.75 8.42 -10.48
N GLU A 182 -5.10 7.14 -10.69
CA GLU A 182 -4.49 6.32 -11.74
C GLU A 182 -5.13 6.68 -13.09
N GLU A 183 -4.31 7.05 -14.07
CA GLU A 183 -4.73 7.60 -15.38
C GLU A 183 -5.84 6.77 -16.03
N ARG A 184 -5.67 5.46 -16.13
CA ARG A 184 -6.65 4.56 -16.75
C ARG A 184 -7.94 4.41 -15.96
N VAL A 185 -7.90 4.59 -14.64
CA VAL A 185 -9.10 4.60 -13.79
C VAL A 185 -9.91 5.85 -14.08
N THR A 186 -9.25 7.01 -14.17
CA THR A 186 -9.90 8.28 -14.51
C THR A 186 -10.46 8.26 -15.94
N GLU A 187 -9.69 7.78 -16.91
CA GLU A 187 -10.06 7.82 -18.33
C GLU A 187 -11.12 6.79 -18.72
N ARG A 188 -11.04 5.58 -18.15
CA ARG A 188 -11.82 4.43 -18.63
C ARG A 188 -12.83 3.90 -17.63
N GLY A 189 -12.83 4.46 -16.42
CA GLY A 189 -13.61 3.94 -15.31
C GLY A 189 -13.17 2.54 -14.89
N VAL A 190 -13.99 1.88 -14.07
CA VAL A 190 -13.69 0.59 -13.48
C VAL A 190 -14.76 -0.46 -13.73
N ALA A 191 -14.31 -1.72 -13.86
CA ALA A 191 -15.14 -2.91 -13.71
C ALA A 191 -14.67 -3.68 -12.47
N ILE A 192 -15.57 -4.04 -11.57
CA ILE A 192 -15.21 -4.57 -10.24
C ILE A 192 -15.49 -6.07 -10.16
N CYS A 193 -14.45 -6.88 -9.93
CA CYS A 193 -14.60 -8.29 -9.59
C CYS A 193 -15.02 -8.45 -8.13
N GLY A 194 -16.19 -9.04 -7.91
CA GLY A 194 -16.78 -9.23 -6.60
C GLY A 194 -17.84 -8.19 -6.32
N ALA A 195 -19.11 -8.61 -6.42
CA ALA A 195 -20.24 -7.74 -6.13
C ALA A 195 -20.58 -7.73 -4.62
N GLY A 196 -19.75 -8.31 -3.74
CA GLY A 196 -20.00 -8.44 -2.30
C GLY A 196 -19.83 -7.13 -1.51
N PRO A 197 -19.85 -7.17 -0.16
CA PRO A 197 -19.72 -5.97 0.68
C PRO A 197 -18.49 -5.10 0.36
N ILE A 198 -17.34 -5.73 0.09
CA ILE A 198 -16.09 -5.03 -0.24
C ILE A 198 -16.21 -4.31 -1.59
N GLY A 199 -16.61 -5.01 -2.65
CA GLY A 199 -16.79 -4.40 -3.97
C GLY A 199 -17.84 -3.29 -3.96
N LYS A 200 -18.98 -3.47 -3.28
CA LYS A 200 -20.00 -2.42 -3.11
C LYS A 200 -19.46 -1.19 -2.39
N ARG A 201 -18.65 -1.39 -1.35
CA ARG A 201 -18.01 -0.30 -0.59
C ARG A 201 -17.04 0.48 -1.48
N LEU A 202 -16.16 -0.23 -2.18
CA LEU A 202 -15.16 0.39 -3.04
C LEU A 202 -15.82 1.14 -4.20
N ALA A 203 -16.84 0.55 -4.84
CA ALA A 203 -17.62 1.21 -5.89
C ALA A 203 -18.20 2.55 -5.43
N ARG A 204 -18.83 2.59 -4.25
CA ARG A 204 -19.40 3.82 -3.70
C ARG A 204 -18.32 4.89 -3.46
N LEU A 205 -17.18 4.51 -2.90
CA LEU A 205 -16.09 5.44 -2.63
C LEU A 205 -15.46 5.96 -3.94
N LEU A 206 -15.28 5.10 -4.93
CA LEU A 206 -14.82 5.49 -6.26
C LEU A 206 -15.80 6.47 -6.93
N GLN A 207 -17.11 6.23 -6.82
CA GLN A 207 -18.13 7.17 -7.32
C GLN A 207 -18.06 8.54 -6.62
N VAL A 208 -17.76 8.57 -5.31
CA VAL A 208 -17.55 9.84 -4.58
C VAL A 208 -16.33 10.59 -5.10
N GLU A 209 -15.27 9.87 -5.48
CA GLU A 209 -14.08 10.43 -6.14
C GLU A 209 -14.31 10.77 -7.64
N GLY A 210 -15.54 10.61 -8.15
CA GLY A 210 -15.90 10.92 -9.54
C GLY A 210 -15.55 9.83 -10.55
N VAL A 211 -15.14 8.64 -10.10
CA VAL A 211 -14.78 7.51 -10.98
C VAL A 211 -16.04 6.80 -11.47
N GLN A 212 -16.12 6.59 -12.78
CA GLN A 212 -17.18 5.82 -13.41
C GLN A 212 -17.06 4.32 -13.07
N VAL A 213 -18.10 3.74 -12.47
CA VAL A 213 -18.21 2.30 -12.24
C VAL A 213 -19.07 1.70 -13.35
N ASN A 214 -18.42 1.03 -14.31
CA ASN A 214 -19.06 0.47 -15.50
C ASN A 214 -19.87 -0.79 -15.18
N GLY A 215 -19.45 -1.56 -14.17
CA GLY A 215 -20.18 -2.73 -13.71
C GLY A 215 -19.38 -3.64 -12.79
N PHE A 216 -19.97 -4.79 -12.49
CA PHE A 216 -19.40 -5.81 -11.62
C PHE A 216 -19.34 -7.17 -12.30
N PHE A 217 -18.35 -7.97 -11.94
CA PHE A 217 -18.32 -9.41 -12.22
C PHE A 217 -18.60 -10.21 -10.96
N GLU A 218 -19.46 -11.22 -11.06
CA GLU A 218 -19.86 -12.07 -9.92
C GLU A 218 -19.98 -13.53 -10.34
N VAL A 219 -19.49 -14.43 -9.48
CA VAL A 219 -19.54 -15.88 -9.72
C VAL A 219 -20.84 -16.51 -9.21
N ASN A 220 -21.52 -15.84 -8.26
CA ASN A 220 -22.82 -16.29 -7.78
C ASN A 220 -23.90 -16.02 -8.86
N PRO A 221 -24.48 -17.07 -9.48
CA PRO A 221 -25.42 -16.92 -10.59
C PRO A 221 -26.70 -16.19 -10.20
N ARG A 222 -27.08 -16.22 -8.91
CA ARG A 222 -28.28 -15.51 -8.42
C ARG A 222 -28.16 -13.98 -8.53
N ARG A 223 -26.95 -13.47 -8.68
CA ARG A 223 -26.66 -12.04 -8.71
C ARG A 223 -26.39 -11.51 -10.11
N VAL A 224 -26.18 -12.40 -11.08
CA VAL A 224 -25.99 -12.01 -12.48
C VAL A 224 -27.29 -11.39 -12.98
N GLY A 225 -27.19 -10.22 -13.61
CA GLY A 225 -28.33 -9.41 -14.04
C GLY A 225 -28.86 -8.43 -12.98
N GLU A 226 -28.37 -8.46 -11.74
CA GLU A 226 -28.67 -7.42 -10.74
C GLU A 226 -28.11 -6.05 -11.18
N ARG A 227 -28.61 -4.98 -10.55
CA ARG A 227 -28.00 -3.65 -10.59
C ARG A 227 -27.53 -3.23 -9.20
N ILE A 228 -26.31 -2.72 -9.10
CA ILE A 228 -25.69 -2.22 -7.88
C ILE A 228 -25.36 -0.75 -8.09
N SER A 229 -26.07 0.14 -7.40
CA SER A 229 -25.92 1.59 -7.57
C SER A 229 -25.98 2.02 -9.05
N GLY A 230 -26.86 1.39 -9.82
CA GLY A 230 -27.04 1.63 -11.26
C GLY A 230 -26.18 0.77 -12.19
N ALA A 231 -25.05 0.23 -11.72
CA ALA A 231 -24.14 -0.57 -12.53
C ALA A 231 -24.60 -2.04 -12.63
N GLU A 232 -24.45 -2.65 -13.80
CA GLU A 232 -24.89 -4.04 -14.05
C GLU A 232 -23.93 -5.06 -13.44
N VAL A 233 -24.44 -6.26 -13.13
CA VAL A 233 -23.65 -7.40 -12.67
C VAL A 233 -23.59 -8.47 -13.76
N ALA A 234 -22.41 -8.66 -14.34
CA ALA A 234 -22.13 -9.66 -15.37
C ALA A 234 -21.60 -10.97 -14.77
N GLY A 235 -21.85 -12.07 -15.47
CA GLY A 235 -21.39 -13.41 -15.06
C GLY A 235 -19.99 -13.76 -15.57
N PRO A 236 -19.43 -14.91 -15.15
CA PRO A 236 -18.09 -15.34 -15.57
C PRO A 236 -17.93 -15.53 -17.09
N ALA A 237 -19.00 -15.89 -17.80
CA ALA A 237 -18.99 -16.07 -19.25
C ALA A 237 -18.70 -14.77 -20.02
N GLU A 238 -18.94 -13.61 -19.41
CA GLU A 238 -18.74 -12.30 -20.03
C GLU A 238 -17.39 -11.68 -19.66
N PHE A 239 -16.69 -12.28 -18.69
CA PHE A 239 -15.38 -11.81 -18.22
C PHE A 239 -14.36 -11.77 -19.36
N GLY A 240 -13.54 -10.72 -19.40
CA GLY A 240 -12.59 -10.48 -20.49
C GLY A 240 -13.20 -9.89 -21.78
N ARG A 241 -14.53 -9.80 -21.90
CA ARG A 241 -15.22 -9.21 -23.06
C ARG A 241 -16.04 -7.99 -22.67
N ARG A 242 -16.92 -8.14 -21.67
CA ARG A 242 -17.71 -7.03 -21.14
C ARG A 242 -16.77 -6.04 -20.44
N TRP A 243 -16.95 -4.75 -20.71
CA TRP A 243 -16.13 -3.67 -20.12
C TRP A 243 -14.62 -3.87 -20.29
N ARG A 244 -14.17 -4.48 -21.39
CA ARG A 244 -12.75 -4.81 -21.60
C ARG A 244 -11.82 -3.60 -21.50
N ASP A 245 -12.31 -2.43 -21.89
CA ASP A 245 -11.53 -1.19 -21.85
C ASP A 245 -11.41 -0.61 -20.44
N SER A 246 -12.26 -1.01 -19.49
CA SER A 246 -12.22 -0.52 -18.11
C SER A 246 -10.99 -1.03 -17.35
N THR A 247 -10.57 -0.28 -16.34
CA THR A 247 -9.61 -0.80 -15.37
C THR A 247 -10.31 -1.83 -14.48
N LEU A 248 -9.78 -3.06 -14.43
CA LEU A 248 -10.38 -4.11 -13.63
C LEU A 248 -9.93 -3.99 -12.17
N ILE A 249 -10.87 -4.09 -11.22
CA ILE A 249 -10.60 -3.98 -9.79
C ILE A 249 -11.00 -5.26 -9.07
N GLY A 250 -10.03 -6.00 -8.54
CA GLY A 250 -10.24 -7.15 -7.69
C GLY A 250 -10.67 -6.77 -6.28
N ALA A 251 -11.92 -7.07 -5.91
CA ALA A 251 -12.53 -6.72 -4.63
C ALA A 251 -13.24 -7.94 -3.98
N VAL A 252 -12.53 -9.07 -3.93
CA VAL A 252 -13.03 -10.36 -3.42
C VAL A 252 -12.37 -10.71 -2.07
N GLY A 253 -13.10 -10.57 -0.96
CA GLY A 253 -12.58 -10.76 0.40
C GLY A 253 -12.58 -12.18 0.95
N ILE A 254 -12.87 -13.19 0.13
CA ILE A 254 -12.77 -14.59 0.57
C ILE A 254 -11.34 -15.10 0.38
N PRO A 255 -10.85 -16.02 1.25
CA PRO A 255 -9.52 -16.63 1.06
C PRO A 255 -9.35 -17.21 -0.34
N GLY A 256 -8.22 -16.93 -0.99
CA GLY A 256 -7.94 -17.36 -2.37
C GLY A 256 -8.65 -16.56 -3.47
N GLY A 257 -9.56 -15.65 -3.10
CA GLY A 257 -10.34 -14.84 -4.05
C GLY A 257 -9.45 -13.91 -4.88
N ARG A 258 -8.45 -13.29 -4.26
CA ARG A 258 -7.46 -12.43 -4.93
C ARG A 258 -6.65 -13.19 -5.97
N GLU A 259 -6.13 -14.35 -5.60
CA GLU A 259 -5.33 -15.21 -6.48
C GLU A 259 -6.17 -15.72 -7.65
N THR A 260 -7.45 -16.01 -7.41
CA THR A 260 -8.41 -16.37 -8.46
C THR A 260 -8.63 -15.21 -9.44
N VAL A 261 -8.87 -13.99 -8.95
CA VAL A 261 -9.05 -12.81 -9.81
C VAL A 261 -7.79 -12.51 -10.62
N ARG A 262 -6.61 -12.56 -10.00
CA ARG A 262 -5.32 -12.38 -10.69
C ARG A 262 -5.18 -13.38 -11.83
N LYS A 263 -5.39 -14.67 -11.54
CA LYS A 263 -5.29 -15.72 -12.55
C LYS A 263 -6.26 -15.47 -13.71
N LEU A 264 -7.53 -15.20 -13.42
CA LEU A 264 -8.54 -14.93 -14.45
C LEU A 264 -8.17 -13.71 -15.31
N ALA A 265 -7.73 -12.62 -14.70
CA ALA A 265 -7.35 -11.40 -15.40
C ALA A 265 -6.14 -11.65 -16.32
N VAL A 266 -5.09 -12.30 -15.82
CA VAL A 266 -3.89 -12.63 -16.61
C VAL A 266 -4.24 -13.60 -17.75
N ASP A 267 -5.06 -14.62 -17.50
CA ASP A 267 -5.51 -15.57 -18.53
C ASP A 267 -6.31 -14.87 -19.66
N GLN A 268 -6.90 -13.69 -19.39
CA GLN A 268 -7.59 -12.85 -20.38
C GLN A 268 -6.70 -11.72 -20.95
N GLY A 269 -5.40 -11.73 -20.66
CA GLY A 269 -4.43 -10.76 -21.17
C GLY A 269 -4.52 -9.38 -20.52
N TYR A 270 -4.97 -9.28 -19.26
CA TYR A 270 -4.79 -8.07 -18.46
C TYR A 270 -3.42 -8.08 -17.78
N GLN A 271 -2.78 -6.92 -17.66
CA GLN A 271 -1.52 -6.73 -16.95
C GLN A 271 -1.77 -6.10 -15.57
N GLU A 272 -1.34 -6.78 -14.50
CA GLU A 272 -1.45 -6.24 -13.14
C GLU A 272 -0.46 -5.10 -13.00
N GLY A 273 -0.89 -3.94 -12.51
CA GLY A 273 -0.04 -2.75 -12.53
C GLY A 273 -0.47 -1.70 -13.55
N GLU A 274 -1.30 -2.10 -14.52
CA GLU A 274 -1.72 -1.26 -15.64
C GLU A 274 -3.21 -1.41 -15.93
N ASP A 275 -3.65 -2.60 -16.34
CA ASP A 275 -5.05 -2.87 -16.69
C ASP A 275 -5.89 -3.26 -15.47
N PHE A 276 -5.26 -3.77 -14.41
CA PHE A 276 -5.98 -4.19 -13.21
C PHE A 276 -5.20 -4.07 -11.90
N TRP A 277 -5.97 -4.00 -10.81
CA TRP A 277 -5.48 -3.92 -9.43
C TRP A 277 -6.28 -4.82 -8.49
N CYS A 278 -5.60 -5.47 -7.53
CA CYS A 278 -6.27 -6.14 -6.41
C CYS A 278 -6.28 -5.24 -5.17
N CYS A 279 -7.44 -5.15 -4.50
CA CYS A 279 -7.67 -4.24 -3.38
C CYS A 279 -7.91 -4.92 -2.03
N CYS A 280 -7.89 -6.26 -2.01
CA CYS A 280 -8.00 -7.14 -0.83
C CYS A 280 -7.37 -8.49 -1.19
#